data_AF-A0A8S8XI96-F1
#
_entry.id   AF-A0A8S8XI96-F1
#
_cell.length_a   1.000
_cell.length_b   1.000
_cell.length_c   1.000
_cell.angle_alpha   90.00
_cell.angle_beta   90.00
_cell.angle_gamma   90.00
#
_symmetry.space_group_name_H-M   'P 1'
#
loop_
_entity.id
_entity.type
_entity.pdbx_description
1 polymer ?
#
loop_
_entity_poly.entity_id
_entity_poly.type
_entity_poly.pdbx_seq_one_letter_code
_entity_poly.pdbx_strand_id
1 'polypeptide(L)' 'MDVFAVCLTAWLAMTGWGAAATLQSTATGREKLFWIGLLAFPALGFLAWYVMGPGSKSPFDSERGA' A
#
# COMPACT_ATOMS: atom_id res chain seq x y z
N MET A 1 0.41 -3.08 -19.48
CA MET A 1 0.62 -2.42 -18.17
C MET A 1 -0.34 -3.08 -17.21
N ASP A 2 0.18 -3.83 -16.25
CA ASP A 2 -0.65 -4.60 -15.31
C ASP A 2 -1.52 -3.65 -14.48
N VAL A 3 -2.80 -3.99 -14.31
CA VAL A 3 -3.77 -3.22 -13.50
C VAL A 3 -3.20 -2.88 -12.13
N PHE A 4 -2.40 -3.79 -11.58
CA PHE A 4 -1.69 -3.62 -10.32
C PHE A 4 -0.72 -2.42 -10.31
N ALA A 5 0.05 -2.24 -11.38
CA ALA A 5 0.98 -1.12 -11.51
C ALA A 5 0.23 0.21 -11.67
N VAL A 6 -0.92 0.20 -12.35
CA VAL A 6 -1.79 1.38 -12.49
C VAL A 6 -2.42 1.77 -11.14
N CYS A 7 -2.94 0.79 -10.38
CA CYS A 7 -3.49 1.04 -9.05
C CYS A 7 -2.42 1.54 -8.07
N LEU A 8 -1.21 0.97 -8.09
CA LEU A 8 -0.13 1.40 -7.21
C LEU A 8 0.33 2.83 -7.52
N THR A 9 0.50 3.16 -8.80
CA THR A 9 0.90 4.51 -9.21
C THR A 9 -0.18 5.55 -8.91
N ALA A 10 -1.46 5.24 -9.16
CA ALA A 10 -2.57 6.12 -8.78
C ALA A 10 -2.66 6.32 -7.26
N TRP A 11 -2.47 5.26 -6.48
CA TRP A 11 -2.49 5.31 -5.02
C TRP A 11 -1.33 6.14 -4.44
N LEU A 12 -0.11 6.00 -5.00
CA LEU A 12 1.04 6.82 -4.63
C LEU A 12 0.84 8.30 -4.99
N ALA A 13 0.24 8.59 -6.14
CA ALA A 13 -0.07 9.97 -6.55
C ALA A 13 -1.05 10.65 -5.58
N MET A 14 -2.12 9.94 -5.18
CA MET A 14 -3.08 10.44 -4.18
C MET A 14 -2.43 10.65 -2.81
N THR A 15 -1.55 9.73 -2.40
CA THR A 15 -0.83 9.81 -1.12
C THR A 15 0.15 10.98 -1.10
N GLY A 16 0.89 11.18 -2.20
CA GLY A 16 1.81 12.31 -2.37
C GLY A 16 1.10 13.66 -2.34
N TRP A 17 -0.06 13.77 -3.01
CA TRP A 17 -0.89 14.97 -2.95
C TRP A 17 -1.41 15.23 -1.53
N GLY A 18 -1.92 14.21 -0.85
CA GLY A 18 -2.40 14.31 0.53
C GLY A 18 -1.30 14.74 1.51
N ALA A 19 -0.07 14.25 1.34
CA ALA A 19 1.09 14.68 2.12
C ALA A 19 1.43 16.16 1.87
N ALA A 20 1.45 16.61 0.61
CA ALA A 20 1.67 18.02 0.28
C ALA A 20 0.60 18.95 0.89
N ALA A 21 -0.68 18.56 0.81
CA ALA A 21 -1.77 19.29 1.43
C ALA A 21 -1.66 19.34 2.97
N THR A 22 -1.19 18.24 3.59
CA THR A 22 -0.94 18.17 5.04
C THR A 22 0.22 19.07 5.46
N LEU A 23 1.28 19.15 4.64
CA LEU A 23 2.42 20.05 4.88
C LEU A 23 2.03 21.53 4.78
N GLN A 24 1.14 21.87 3.84
CA GLN A 24 0.60 23.23 3.67
C GLN A 24 -0.48 23.61 4.70
N SER A 25 -1.01 22.64 5.44
CA SER A 25 -2.01 22.90 6.48
C SER A 25 -1.43 23.68 7.67
N THR A 26 -2.28 24.44 8.37
CA THR A 26 -1.99 25.16 9.63
C THR A 26 -1.88 24.25 10.86
N ALA A 27 -2.03 22.94 10.70
CA ALA A 27 -1.90 21.95 11.77
C ALA A 27 -0.52 22.00 12.47
N THR A 28 -0.48 21.66 13.77
CA THR A 28 0.78 21.63 14.52
C THR A 28 1.71 20.52 14.00
N GLY A 29 3.02 20.66 14.20
CA GLY A 29 4.01 19.73 13.64
C GLY A 29 3.82 18.26 14.03
N ARG A 30 3.26 18.00 15.22
CA ARG A 30 2.95 16.63 15.69
C ARG A 30 1.74 16.04 14.98
N GLU A 31 0.71 16.84 14.72
CA GLU A 31 -0.47 16.42 13.97
C GLU A 31 -0.12 16.12 12.51
N LYS A 32 0.78 16.91 11.89
CA LYS A 32 1.29 16.64 10.53
C LYS A 32 1.98 15.28 10.42
N LEU A 33 2.86 14.95 11.37
CA LEU A 33 3.55 13.67 11.39
C LEU A 33 2.58 12.49 11.56
N PHE A 34 1.56 12.66 12.40
CA PHE A 34 0.52 11.65 12.59
C PHE A 34 -0.28 11.41 11.30
N TRP A 35 -0.72 12.47 10.62
CA TRP A 35 -1.48 12.37 9.37
C TRP A 35 -0.68 11.74 8.23
N ILE A 36 0.60 12.12 8.08
CA ILE A 36 1.49 11.52 7.08
C ILE A 36 1.70 10.03 7.37
N GLY A 37 1.92 9.66 8.64
CA GLY A 37 2.06 8.26 9.05
C GLY A 37 0.79 7.44 8.80
N LEU A 38 -0.38 8.01 9.08
CA LEU A 38 -1.67 7.37 8.82
C LEU A 38 -1.92 7.13 7.32
N LEU A 39 -1.53 8.09 6.47
CA LEU A 39 -1.61 7.93 5.01
C LEU A 39 -0.70 6.81 4.49
N ALA A 40 0.48 6.64 5.08
CA ALA A 40 1.45 5.62 4.68
C ALA A 40 1.13 4.21 5.20
N PHE A 41 0.34 4.09 6.27
CA PHE A 41 -0.02 2.80 6.88
C PHE A 41 -0.66 1.78 5.92
N PRO A 42 -1.67 2.14 5.09
CA PRO A 42 -2.23 1.20 4.11
C PRO A 42 -1.23 0.75 3.04
N ALA A 43 -0.23 1.58 2.67
CA ALA A 43 0.87 1.14 1.79
C ALA A 43 1.67 0.00 2.41
N LEU A 44 2.05 0.17 3.67
CA LEU A 44 2.89 -0.77 4.39
C LEU A 44 2.16 -2.10 4.62
N GLY A 45 0.85 -2.04 4.95
CA GLY A 45 0.01 -3.23 5.07
C GLY A 45 -0.15 -3.97 3.73
N PHE A 46 -0.33 -3.24 2.64
CA PHE A 46 -0.43 -3.83 1.30
C PHE A 46 0.90 -4.43 0.84
N LEU A 47 2.03 -3.75 1.08
CA LEU A 47 3.36 -4.26 0.77
C LEU A 47 3.67 -5.53 1.56
N ALA A 48 3.36 -5.53 2.86
CA ALA A 48 3.50 -6.71 3.71
C ALA A 48 2.64 -7.87 3.20
N TRP A 49 1.37 -7.63 2.85
CA TRP A 49 0.50 -8.65 2.26
C TRP A 49 0.96 -9.11 0.88
N TYR A 50 1.55 -8.24 0.06
CA TYR A 50 2.07 -8.61 -1.26
C TYR A 50 3.32 -9.49 -1.15
N VAL A 51 4.22 -9.17 -0.22
CA VAL A 51 5.42 -9.98 0.08
C VAL A 51 5.05 -11.29 0.77
N MET A 52 4.03 -11.28 1.62
CA MET A 52 3.48 -12.49 2.28
C MET A 52 2.38 -13.17 1.45
N GLY A 53 2.09 -12.67 0.26
CA GLY A 53 0.94 -13.02 -0.58
C GLY A 53 1.03 -14.41 -1.18
N PRO A 54 -0.11 -14.99 -1.59
CA PRO A 54 -0.42 -16.41 -1.45
C PRO A 54 0.39 -17.31 -2.39
N GLY A 55 1.61 -17.64 -1.98
CA GLY A 55 2.43 -18.68 -2.58
C GLY A 55 2.15 -20.09 -2.06
N SER A 56 1.10 -20.29 -1.26
CA SER A 56 0.68 -21.64 -0.87
C SER A 56 0.03 -22.31 -2.07
N LYS A 57 0.86 -22.95 -2.91
CA LYS A 57 0.40 -24.06 -3.76
C LYS A 57 -0.46 -24.94 -2.87
N SER A 58 -1.72 -25.15 -3.25
CA SER A 58 -2.56 -26.06 -2.50
C SER A 58 -1.92 -27.45 -2.58
N PRO A 59 -1.82 -28.22 -1.48
CA PRO A 59 -1.33 -29.59 -1.54
C PRO A 59 -2.10 -30.46 -2.56
N PHE A 60 -3.34 -30.06 -2.86
CA PHE A 60 -4.25 -30.72 -3.80
C PHE A 60 -3.91 -30.49 -5.28
N ASP A 61 -3.02 -29.55 -5.62
CA ASP A 61 -2.52 -29.36 -6.99
C ASP A 61 -1.33 -30.30 -7.30
N SER A 62 -0.71 -30.90 -6.27
CA SER A 62 0.38 -31.88 -6.43
C SER A 62 -0.13 -33.27 -6.85
N GLU A 63 -1.40 -33.59 -6.61
CA GLU A 63 -1.96 -34.94 -6.79
C GLU A 63 -2.71 -35.13 -8.12
N ARG A 64 -2.89 -34.07 -8.92
CA ARG A 64 -3.61 -34.12 -10.20
C ARG A 64 -2.68 -34.23 -11.43
N GLY A 65 -1.39 -34.50 -11.21
CA GLY A 65 -0.36 -34.51 -12.25
C GLY A 65 0.73 -35.58 -12.06
N ALA A 66 0.40 -36.72 -11.44
CA ALA A 66 1.22 -37.93 -11.42
C ALA A 66 0.50 -39.06 -12.16
#